data_AF-A0A378IUW4-F1
#
_entry.id   AF-A0A378IUW4-F1
#
_cell.length_a   1.000
_cell.length_b   1.000
_cell.length_c   1.000
_cell.angle_alpha   90.00
_cell.angle_beta   90.00
_cell.angle_gamma   90.00
#
_symmetry.space_group_name_H-M   'P 1'
#
loop_
_entity.id
_entity.type
_entity.pdbx_description
1 polymer ?
#
loop_
_entity_poly.entity_id
_entity_poly.type
_entity_poly.pdbx_seq_one_letter_code
_entity_poly.pdbx_strand_id
1 'polypeptide(L)'
;MFHELLHIGKEVRDGLNNQQPIVVLESTIISHGMPYPDNLATAAAVEQLIRDNGAIPATIAFIKEKFILGLIKNSWNIWRIATT
;
A
#
# COMPACT_ATOMS: atom_id res chain seq x y z
N MET A 1 20.49 -1.73 -4.21
CA MET A 1 20.15 -2.71 -3.16
C MET A 1 19.24 -2.02 -2.16
N PHE A 2 18.12 -2.63 -1.74
CA PHE A 2 17.21 -2.01 -0.76
C PHE A 2 17.69 -2.29 0.67
N HIS A 3 17.41 -1.38 1.59
CA HIS A 3 17.72 -1.55 3.01
C HIS A 3 16.93 -2.73 3.60
N GLU A 4 17.51 -3.45 4.57
CA GLU A 4 16.89 -4.63 5.22
C GLU A 4 15.55 -4.33 5.94
N LEU A 5 15.30 -3.05 6.25
CA LEU A 5 14.08 -2.58 6.91
C LEU A 5 12.92 -2.40 5.91
N LEU A 6 13.21 -2.38 4.61
CA LEU A 6 12.22 -2.21 3.56
C LEU A 6 11.77 -3.56 3.01
N HIS A 7 10.51 -3.89 3.24
CA HIS A 7 9.80 -4.94 2.55
C HIS A 7 9.06 -4.37 1.34
N ILE A 8 9.29 -4.93 0.17
CA ILE A 8 8.60 -4.55 -1.07
C ILE A 8 7.70 -5.71 -1.47
N GLY A 9 6.40 -5.45 -1.59
CA GLY A 9 5.42 -6.40 -2.07
C GLY A 9 5.76 -6.89 -3.48
N LYS A 10 5.34 -8.12 -3.80
CA LYS A 10 5.67 -8.77 -5.08
C LYS A 10 5.29 -7.91 -6.29
N GLU A 11 4.07 -7.37 -6.29
CA GLU A 11 3.56 -6.57 -7.41
C GLU A 11 4.40 -5.30 -7.64
N VAL A 12 4.74 -4.58 -6.57
CA VAL A 12 5.60 -3.38 -6.66
C VAL A 12 7.00 -3.75 -7.14
N ARG A 13 7.55 -4.87 -6.66
CA ARG A 13 8.86 -5.36 -7.11
C ARG A 13 8.87 -5.73 -8.59
N ASP A 14 7.82 -6.40 -9.06
CA ASP A 14 7.65 -6.73 -10.48
C ASP A 14 7.51 -5.45 -11.32
N GLY A 15 6.72 -4.49 -10.85
CA GLY A 15 6.56 -3.17 -11.48
C GLY A 15 7.88 -2.41 -11.62
N LEU A 16 8.71 -2.40 -10.56
CA LEU A 16 10.03 -1.77 -10.59
C LEU A 16 10.94 -2.43 -11.63
N ASN A 17 10.96 -3.76 -11.68
CA ASN A 17 11.78 -4.51 -12.65
C ASN A 17 11.35 -4.26 -14.10
N ASN A 18 10.04 -4.08 -14.31
CA ASN A 18 9.43 -3.85 -15.61
C ASN A 18 9.34 -2.37 -15.99
N GLN A 19 9.88 -1.46 -15.17
CA GLN A 19 9.80 0.00 -15.36
C GLN A 19 8.35 0.51 -15.51
N GLN A 20 7.41 -0.13 -14.82
CA GLN A 20 6.01 0.28 -14.80
C GLN A 20 5.82 1.47 -13.84
N PRO A 21 4.90 2.40 -14.15
CA PRO A 21 4.59 3.51 -13.26
C PRO A 21 4.01 2.98 -11.93
N ILE A 22 4.55 3.48 -10.82
CA ILE A 22 4.12 3.13 -9.47
C ILE A 22 3.68 4.39 -8.76
N VAL A 23 2.50 4.35 -8.14
CA VAL A 23 1.95 5.43 -7.32
C VAL A 23 1.99 5.00 -5.87
N VAL A 24 2.78 5.70 -5.06
CA VAL A 24 2.87 5.45 -3.62
C VAL A 24 1.74 6.18 -2.91
N LEU A 25 1.04 5.47 -2.02
CA LEU A 25 -0.05 6.01 -1.21
C LEU A 25 0.37 6.08 0.27
N GLU A 26 0.06 7.18 0.95
CA GLU A 26 0.28 7.29 2.39
C GLU A 26 -0.70 6.42 3.21
N SER A 27 -0.26 5.97 4.38
CA SER A 27 -1.11 5.19 5.30
C SER A 27 -1.95 6.04 6.25
N THR A 28 -1.58 7.31 6.48
CA THR A 28 -2.25 8.17 7.47
C THR A 28 -3.70 8.47 7.11
N ILE A 29 -4.03 8.63 5.83
CA ILE A 29 -5.42 8.80 5.38
C ILE A 29 -6.29 7.57 5.71
N ILE A 30 -5.69 6.38 5.75
CA ILE A 30 -6.36 5.12 6.07
C ILE A 30 -6.55 4.99 7.59
N SER A 31 -5.57 5.40 8.40
CA SER A 31 -5.63 5.23 9.85
C SER A 31 -6.44 6.32 10.56
N HIS A 32 -6.27 7.59 10.17
CA HIS A 32 -6.85 8.73 10.90
C HIS A 32 -7.62 9.71 10.00
N GLY A 33 -7.58 9.52 8.69
CA GLY A 33 -8.24 10.43 7.75
C GLY A 33 -9.75 10.19 7.60
N MET A 34 -10.21 8.96 7.85
CA MET A 34 -11.62 8.57 7.65
C MET A 34 -12.07 7.56 8.71
N PRO A 35 -13.35 7.58 9.12
CA PRO A 35 -13.88 6.58 10.02
C PRO A 35 -13.88 5.19 9.38
N TYR A 36 -13.67 4.18 10.21
CA TYR A 36 -13.91 2.80 9.81
C TYR A 36 -15.42 2.55 9.65
N PRO A 37 -15.88 1.82 8.60
CA PRO A 37 -15.12 1.08 7.58
C PRO A 37 -14.84 1.87 6.28
N ASP A 38 -15.26 3.15 6.20
CA ASP A 38 -15.17 3.96 4.99
C ASP A 38 -13.71 4.20 4.53
N ASN A 39 -12.77 4.21 5.48
CA ASN A 39 -11.34 4.26 5.21
C ASN A 39 -10.86 3.13 4.28
N LEU A 40 -11.35 1.90 4.47
CA LEU A 40 -10.97 0.74 3.67
C LEU A 40 -11.65 0.76 2.30
N ALA A 41 -12.92 1.15 2.25
CA ALA A 41 -13.62 1.33 0.99
C ALA A 41 -12.93 2.39 0.12
N THR A 42 -12.51 3.49 0.74
CA THR A 42 -11.80 4.57 0.05
C THR A 42 -10.41 4.12 -0.41
N ALA A 43 -9.64 3.43 0.45
CA ALA A 43 -8.34 2.89 0.06
C ALA A 43 -8.45 1.98 -1.16
N ALA A 44 -9.41 1.05 -1.15
CA ALA A 44 -9.66 0.15 -2.27
C ALA A 44 -10.07 0.91 -3.55
N ALA A 45 -10.92 1.94 -3.43
CA ALA A 45 -11.35 2.76 -4.57
C ALA A 45 -10.18 3.54 -5.19
N VAL A 46 -9.30 4.12 -4.36
CA VAL A 46 -8.10 4.84 -4.83
C VAL A 46 -7.11 3.87 -5.48
N GLU A 47 -6.87 2.70 -4.88
CA GLU A 47 -6.01 1.67 -5.49
C GLU A 47 -6.56 1.22 -6.85
N GLN A 48 -7.87 1.05 -6.98
CA GLN A 48 -8.51 0.70 -8.25
C GLN A 48 -8.35 1.81 -9.29
N LEU A 49 -8.56 3.07 -8.90
CA LEU A 49 -8.40 4.22 -9.79
C LEU A 49 -6.97 4.28 -10.38
N ILE A 50 -5.96 4.00 -9.57
CA ILE A 50 -4.55 3.96 -10.02
C ILE A 50 -4.35 2.85 -11.06
N ARG A 51 -4.93 1.67 -10.83
CA ARG A 51 -4.87 0.53 -11.76
C ARG A 51 -5.55 0.85 -13.08
N ASP A 52 -6.72 1.48 -13.02
CA ASP A 52 -7.49 1.89 -14.20
C ASP A 52 -6.71 2.90 -15.06
N ASN A 53 -5.82 3.68 -14.45
CA ASN A 53 -4.90 4.60 -15.12
C ASN A 53 -3.56 3.97 -15.51
N GLY A 54 -3.43 2.64 -15.43
CA GLY A 54 -2.26 1.90 -15.91
C GLY A 54 -1.05 1.93 -14.98
N ALA A 55 -1.24 2.32 -13.71
CA ALA A 55 -0.17 2.34 -12.70
C ALA A 55 -0.39 1.30 -11.60
N ILE A 56 0.70 0.99 -10.90
CA ILE A 56 0.69 0.05 -9.77
C ILE A 56 0.53 0.85 -8.46
N PRO A 57 -0.54 0.64 -7.69
CA PRO A 57 -0.66 1.26 -6.38
C PRO A 57 0.29 0.61 -5.36
N ALA A 58 0.89 1.43 -4.51
CA ALA A 58 1.82 0.98 -3.49
C ALA A 58 1.58 1.73 -2.17
N THR A 59 0.59 1.29 -1.40
CA THR A 59 0.36 1.79 -0.03
C THR A 59 1.58 1.51 0.84
N ILE A 60 2.12 2.55 1.50
CA ILE A 60 3.28 2.43 2.40
C ILE A 60 2.85 2.54 3.87
N ALA A 61 3.32 1.61 4.70
CA ALA A 61 3.07 1.62 6.14
C ALA A 61 4.25 1.06 6.93
N PHE A 62 4.36 1.45 8.20
CA PHE A 62 5.32 0.86 9.13
C PHE A 62 4.62 -0.23 9.95
N ILE A 63 5.03 -1.49 9.77
CA ILE A 63 4.36 -2.64 10.37
C ILE A 63 5.41 -3.63 10.88
N LYS A 64 5.33 -4.03 12.17
CA LYS A 64 6.29 -4.98 12.80
C LYS A 64 7.74 -4.59 12.51
N GLU A 65 8.09 -3.35 12.82
CA GLU A 65 9.46 -2.82 12.69
C GLU A 65 9.99 -2.71 11.25
N LYS A 66 9.13 -2.89 10.24
CA LYS A 66 9.49 -2.81 8.82
C LYS A 66 8.65 -1.80 8.08
N PHE A 67 9.27 -1.10 7.12
CA PHE A 67 8.58 -0.32 6.11
C PHE A 67 8.06 -1.27 5.05
N ILE A 68 6.75 -1.28 4.84
CA ILE A 68 6.09 -2.14 3.88
C ILE A 68 5.60 -1.28 2.72
N LEU A 69 6.11 -1.54 1.52
CA LEU A 69 5.67 -0.88 0.30
C LEU A 69 4.84 -1.87 -0.54
N GLY A 70 3.54 -1.61 -0.66
CA GLY A 70 2.58 -2.51 -1.31
C GLY A 70 1.99 -3.50 -0.31
N LEU A 71 0.98 -3.05 0.43
CA LEU A 71 0.19 -3.89 1.33
C LEU A 71 -0.63 -4.91 0.53
N ILE A 72 -0.79 -6.12 1.08
CA ILE A 72 -1.52 -7.24 0.46
C ILE A 72 -2.51 -7.82 1.45
N LYS A 73 -3.59 -8.48 0.97
CA LYS A 73 -4.63 -9.07 1.83
C LYS A 73 -4.16 -10.15 2.83
N ASN A 74 -2.90 -10.61 2.77
CA ASN A 74 -2.37 -11.67 3.64
C ASN A 74 -1.51 -11.11 4.79
N SER A 75 -0.23 -11.47 4.88
CA SER A 75 0.64 -11.14 6.02
C SER A 75 0.87 -9.64 6.26
N TRP A 76 0.61 -8.81 5.25
CA TRP A 76 0.80 -7.35 5.25
C TRP A 76 -0.51 -6.62 4.94
N ASN A 77 -1.53 -6.94 5.74
CA ASN A 77 -2.90 -6.47 5.50
C ASN A 77 -3.14 -5.03 5.93
N ILE A 78 -3.87 -4.30 5.09
CA ILE A 78 -4.37 -2.94 5.33
C ILE A 78 -5.27 -2.83 6.58
N TRP A 79 -5.96 -3.90 7.00
CA TRP A 79 -6.74 -3.89 8.25
C TRP A 79 -5.90 -3.54 9.49
N ARG A 80 -4.59 -3.83 9.45
CA ARG A 80 -3.68 -3.60 10.58
C ARG A 80 -3.44 -2.13 10.89
N ILE A 81 -3.75 -1.24 9.94
CA ILE A 81 -3.64 0.21 10.09
C ILE A 81 -5.00 0.91 10.03
N ALA A 82 -6.09 0.18 9.78
CA ALA A 82 -7.42 0.77 9.57
C ALA A 82 -8.20 1.01 10.88
N THR A 83 -7.71 0.48 12.01
CA THR A 83 -8.36 0.60 13.33
C THR A 83 -7.43 1.19 14.39
N THR A 84 -6.26 1.70 13.98
CA THR A 84 -5.29 2.36 14.85
C THR A 84 -5.65 3.80 15.12
#